data_AF-A0AA39PEV6-F1
#
_entry.id   AF-A0AA39PEV6-F1
#
_cell.length_a   1.000
_cell.length_b   1.000
_cell.length_c   1.000
_cell.angle_alpha   90.00
_cell.angle_beta   90.00
_cell.angle_gamma   90.00
#
_symmetry.space_group_name_H-M   'P 1'
#
loop_
_entity.id
_entity.type
_entity.pdbx_description
1 polymer ?
#
loop_
_entity_poly.entity_id
_entity_poly.type
_entity_poly.pdbx_seq_one_letter_code
_entity_poly.pdbx_strand_id
1 'polypeptide(L)'
;MYMTASSPSRDSDSEPPSTPCIIHSLPRKTTACGTHSDPSAPSTQTHHLPRLIPSQWTKLDLTNHSPRFPDVYIAPSHSRVPAVHGNIYVIVVSMDPEDLHETFAHGASLSSFCSLEESATKGMPALQPSLNNFLVVCDKYGREEDGDSKDAVKSWSHAKKEFLIPVLEQLQKLQDDIYGKDKLMSDSKAIAIDGNFRGGIAIEQTFHSRFHIRNAQYNLKETDYENVLHQWVNELAICVANEGFCKGAPHVSGIMMQWADLANFPKTGGFDRYVGFSSSVNFWPASQIHLASARRGECYADGNERLPPTDEDADTQGSLKKCLGKYGGNHSNGGDHTVIPMAMTNFMHPHPDVLEECFCLMEFGIVWVLEEFCTLFFSGFHMHGGGLAQYRPLHTVDSIYTHVTVILYPPQAILSGESALAFAALPYPPDPCQACQKWVRKDHQMCRDMENLTPNDNKDEDEEGDEEFAENVKVLQKCDTLKTSLLKLPMEWCQCGMHQLSVSRKYTEQATYVSDGGSFLAPQDHFNHSICSLLQWINGIIQQFPPHYFVHFDKDLLSTFSMELDGVHLAAEPWDLGPGWTGDNVQIGSKSDVSIESMSRQQIAQ
;
A
#
# COMPACT_ATOMS: atom_id res chain seq x y z
N MET A 1 61.94 -2.54 19.92
CA MET A 1 62.80 -3.73 19.73
C MET A 1 62.35 -4.74 20.78
N TYR A 2 61.78 -5.86 20.33
CA TYR A 2 61.26 -7.02 21.08
C TYR A 2 61.02 -6.90 22.60
N MET A 3 59.74 -6.95 23.01
CA MET A 3 59.34 -7.66 24.24
C MET A 3 57.97 -8.32 24.08
N THR A 4 58.00 -9.63 24.28
CA THR A 4 56.92 -10.58 24.47
C THR A 4 56.16 -10.36 25.79
N ALA A 5 54.84 -10.48 25.77
CA ALA A 5 53.99 -10.70 26.95
C ALA A 5 52.71 -11.43 26.45
N SER A 6 52.63 -12.75 26.60
CA SER A 6 52.02 -13.47 27.72
C SER A 6 50.49 -13.36 27.78
N SER A 7 49.83 -14.41 27.34
CA SER A 7 48.40 -14.68 27.48
C SER A 7 48.00 -14.95 28.94
N PRO A 8 46.83 -14.49 29.38
CA PRO A 8 46.03 -15.16 30.40
C PRO A 8 44.75 -15.74 29.74
N SER A 9 44.61 -17.06 29.76
CA SER A 9 43.70 -17.80 30.66
C SER A 9 42.23 -17.42 30.48
N ARG A 10 41.51 -18.33 29.84
CA ARG A 10 40.05 -18.45 29.84
C ARG A 10 39.56 -18.58 31.28
N ASP A 11 38.71 -17.66 31.70
CA ASP A 11 37.68 -17.93 32.69
C ASP A 11 36.32 -17.77 32.02
N SER A 12 35.57 -18.85 32.09
CA SER A 12 34.18 -19.03 31.71
C SER A 12 33.25 -18.38 32.73
N ASP A 13 32.01 -18.16 32.28
CA ASP A 13 30.80 -17.88 33.07
C ASP A 13 30.45 -16.40 33.28
N SER A 14 29.91 -15.80 32.22
CA SER A 14 28.91 -14.74 32.35
C SER A 14 27.73 -15.05 31.42
N GLU A 15 26.61 -15.49 32.01
CA GLU A 15 25.33 -15.60 31.33
C GLU A 15 24.90 -14.23 30.77
N PRO A 16 24.39 -14.15 29.53
CA PRO A 16 23.78 -12.92 29.03
C PRO A 16 22.40 -12.71 29.69
N PRO A 17 22.00 -11.45 29.93
CA PRO A 17 20.69 -11.15 30.52
C PRO A 17 19.58 -11.53 29.54
N SER A 18 18.66 -12.38 29.99
CA SER A 18 17.44 -12.74 29.27
C SER A 18 16.48 -11.56 29.22
N THR A 19 16.37 -10.91 28.06
CA THR A 19 15.31 -9.93 27.77
C THR A 19 14.02 -10.68 27.44
N PRO A 20 12.88 -10.44 28.11
CA PRO A 20 11.63 -11.11 27.76
C PRO A 20 11.02 -10.50 26.49
N CYS A 21 11.02 -11.24 25.39
CA CYS A 21 10.15 -10.98 24.23
C CYS A 21 8.70 -11.24 24.63
N ILE A 22 7.97 -10.19 25.00
CA ILE A 22 6.52 -10.24 25.17
C ILE A 22 5.88 -10.03 23.79
N ILE A 23 5.63 -11.14 23.08
CA ILE A 23 4.75 -11.14 21.90
C ILE A 23 3.32 -11.26 22.41
N HIS A 24 2.56 -10.17 22.36
CA HIS A 24 1.12 -10.22 22.60
C HIS A 24 0.44 -10.96 21.44
N SER A 25 -0.04 -12.18 21.70
CA SER A 25 -0.90 -12.91 20.78
C SER A 25 -2.25 -12.20 20.65
N LEU A 26 -2.56 -11.68 19.46
CA LEU A 26 -3.89 -11.18 19.10
C LEU A 26 -4.90 -12.34 19.08
N PRO A 27 -6.12 -12.15 19.60
CA PRO A 27 -7.15 -13.19 19.54
C PRO A 27 -7.62 -13.41 18.10
N ARG A 28 -7.44 -14.64 17.58
CA ARG A 28 -8.11 -15.10 16.35
C ARG A 28 -9.63 -15.01 16.54
N LYS A 29 -10.32 -14.27 15.66
CA LYS A 29 -11.78 -14.31 15.53
C LYS A 29 -12.20 -15.68 15.01
N THR A 30 -12.44 -16.64 15.91
CA THR A 30 -13.25 -17.82 15.59
C THR A 30 -14.71 -17.42 15.64
N THR A 31 -15.35 -17.31 14.48
CA THR A 31 -16.82 -17.23 14.33
C THR A 31 -17.44 -18.58 14.69
N ALA A 32 -17.46 -18.90 15.98
CA ALA A 32 -18.30 -19.96 16.52
C ALA A 32 -19.58 -19.31 17.07
N CYS A 33 -20.72 -19.61 16.45
CA CYS A 33 -22.04 -19.21 16.89
C CYS A 33 -22.38 -19.96 18.21
N GLY A 34 -21.92 -19.40 19.33
CA GLY A 34 -22.19 -19.91 20.68
C GLY A 34 -23.45 -19.29 21.25
N THR A 35 -24.35 -20.14 21.71
CA THR A 35 -25.60 -19.82 22.42
C THR A 35 -25.38 -18.85 23.59
N HIS A 36 -26.18 -17.78 23.60
CA HIS A 36 -26.24 -16.72 24.62
C HIS A 36 -26.20 -17.25 26.05
N SER A 37 -25.11 -16.97 26.76
CA SER A 37 -25.05 -16.98 28.22
C SER A 37 -25.62 -15.66 28.77
N ASP A 38 -26.33 -15.78 29.89
CA ASP A 38 -27.09 -14.71 30.57
C ASP A 38 -26.34 -13.37 30.74
N PRO A 39 -27.06 -12.23 30.69
CA PRO A 39 -26.48 -10.92 30.92
C PRO A 39 -26.00 -10.81 32.37
N SER A 40 -24.68 -10.86 32.55
CA SER A 40 -24.02 -10.49 33.80
C SER A 40 -24.47 -9.09 34.22
N ALA A 41 -24.79 -8.94 35.50
CA ALA A 41 -25.26 -7.69 36.10
C ALA A 41 -24.38 -6.50 35.66
N PRO A 42 -24.98 -5.32 35.39
CA PRO A 42 -24.24 -4.14 34.97
C PRO A 42 -23.17 -3.83 35.99
N SER A 43 -21.91 -4.06 35.59
CA SER A 43 -20.72 -3.63 36.31
C SER A 43 -20.92 -2.15 36.62
N THR A 44 -20.98 -1.81 37.91
CA THR A 44 -21.15 -0.43 38.36
C THR A 44 -19.92 0.32 37.87
N GLN A 45 -20.06 1.11 36.80
CA GLN A 45 -18.98 1.93 36.25
C GLN A 45 -18.55 2.89 37.36
N THR A 46 -17.42 2.61 37.99
CA THR A 46 -16.74 3.57 38.84
C THR A 46 -16.28 4.69 37.93
N HIS A 47 -17.01 5.80 37.89
CA HIS A 47 -16.60 7.01 37.18
C HIS A 47 -15.24 7.44 37.76
N HIS A 48 -14.17 7.14 37.03
CA HIS A 48 -12.84 7.60 37.37
C HIS A 48 -12.83 9.13 37.29
N LEU A 49 -12.21 9.78 38.29
CA LEU A 49 -12.04 11.22 38.25
C LEU A 49 -11.17 11.58 37.03
N PRO A 50 -11.46 12.69 36.32
CA PRO A 50 -10.60 13.17 35.24
C PRO A 50 -9.16 13.35 35.73
N ARG A 51 -8.19 12.95 34.89
CA ARG A 51 -6.76 13.18 35.11
C ARG A 51 -6.49 14.67 35.32
N LEU A 52 -5.68 15.00 36.32
CA LEU A 52 -5.20 16.38 36.49
C LEU A 52 -4.32 16.77 35.29
N ILE A 53 -4.72 17.85 34.61
CA ILE A 53 -3.93 18.43 33.54
C ILE A 53 -2.68 19.10 34.14
N PRO A 54 -1.47 18.79 33.65
CA PRO A 54 -0.25 19.44 34.12
C PRO A 54 -0.34 20.96 34.03
N SER A 55 0.04 21.66 35.09
CA SER A 55 -0.13 23.12 35.19
C SER A 55 0.64 23.92 34.13
N GLN A 56 1.68 23.33 33.54
CA GLN A 56 2.47 23.92 32.46
C GLN A 56 1.81 23.78 31.08
N TRP A 57 0.73 23.01 30.94
CA TRP A 57 -0.02 22.91 29.69
C TRP A 57 -0.98 24.08 29.57
N THR A 58 -0.97 24.74 28.41
CA THR A 58 -1.87 25.86 28.13
C THR A 58 -3.03 25.37 27.28
N LYS A 59 -4.26 25.46 27.80
CA LYS A 59 -5.46 25.17 26.99
C LYS A 59 -5.54 26.18 25.84
N LEU A 60 -5.73 25.69 24.62
CA LEU A 60 -5.85 26.54 23.45
C LEU A 60 -7.27 27.10 23.38
N ASP A 61 -7.40 28.43 23.39
CA ASP A 61 -8.69 29.10 23.22
C ASP A 61 -9.01 29.21 21.72
N LEU A 62 -9.89 28.31 21.25
CA LEU A 62 -10.21 28.14 19.84
C LEU A 62 -11.61 28.70 19.55
N THR A 63 -11.66 29.85 18.90
CA THR A 63 -12.91 30.46 18.42
C THR A 63 -13.65 29.49 17.50
N ASN A 64 -14.96 29.30 17.71
CA ASN A 64 -15.84 28.39 16.95
C ASN A 64 -15.51 26.89 17.07
N HIS A 65 -14.66 26.49 18.01
CA HIS A 65 -14.37 25.08 18.23
C HIS A 65 -15.60 24.36 18.76
N SER A 66 -16.04 23.33 18.04
CA SER A 66 -17.19 22.51 18.45
C SER A 66 -16.91 21.88 19.82
N PRO A 67 -17.84 21.93 20.79
CA PRO A 67 -17.67 21.26 22.08
C PRO A 67 -17.65 19.73 21.96
N ARG A 68 -17.95 19.18 20.77
CA ARG A 68 -17.86 17.75 20.46
C ARG A 68 -16.45 17.33 20.05
N PHE A 69 -15.56 18.29 19.76
CA PHE A 69 -14.14 18.01 19.62
C PHE A 69 -13.50 17.89 21.02
N PRO A 70 -12.44 17.11 21.12
CA PRO A 70 -11.70 17.01 22.37
C PRO A 70 -10.94 18.31 22.67
N ASP A 71 -10.74 18.60 23.95
CA ASP A 71 -9.97 19.77 24.37
C ASP A 71 -8.52 19.69 23.88
N VAL A 72 -8.02 20.80 23.34
CA VAL A 72 -6.64 20.92 22.83
C VAL A 72 -5.80 21.77 23.77
N TYR A 73 -4.62 21.26 24.11
CA TYR A 73 -3.62 21.94 24.92
C TYR A 73 -2.30 22.07 24.15
N ILE A 74 -1.50 23.06 24.50
CA ILE A 74 -0.10 23.17 24.08
C ILE A 74 0.78 22.83 25.28
N ALA A 75 1.65 21.83 25.10
CA ALA A 75 2.65 21.44 26.09
C ALA A 75 4.04 21.96 25.69
N PRO A 76 4.81 22.54 26.63
CA PRO A 76 6.19 22.95 26.35
C PRO A 76 7.15 21.77 26.22
N SER A 77 6.77 20.58 26.69
CA SER A 77 7.55 19.34 26.63
C SER A 77 6.62 18.15 26.90
N HIS A 78 6.95 16.97 26.37
CA HIS A 78 6.23 15.72 26.64
C HIS A 78 7.19 14.52 26.54
N SER A 79 7.11 13.55 27.46
CA SER A 79 8.12 12.47 27.53
C SER A 79 8.17 11.55 26.30
N ARG A 80 7.08 11.51 25.51
CA ARG A 80 6.96 10.75 24.26
C ARG A 80 7.45 11.50 23.02
N VAL A 81 7.81 12.79 23.15
CA VAL A 81 8.25 13.63 22.03
C VAL A 81 9.75 13.89 22.18
N PRO A 82 10.56 13.82 21.10
CA PRO A 82 11.99 14.14 21.15
C PRO A 82 12.23 15.57 21.64
N ALA A 83 13.36 15.82 22.31
CA ALA A 83 13.68 17.14 22.89
C ALA A 83 13.71 18.29 21.88
N VAL A 84 14.03 18.02 20.61
CA VAL A 84 13.98 19.01 19.52
C VAL A 84 12.62 18.92 18.85
N HIS A 85 11.73 19.85 19.19
CA HIS A 85 10.34 19.85 18.70
C HIS A 85 9.80 21.29 18.52
N GLY A 86 8.73 21.39 17.73
CA GLY A 86 7.88 22.59 17.63
C GLY A 86 6.84 22.65 18.74
N ASN A 87 5.62 23.02 18.39
CA ASN A 87 4.51 22.94 19.33
C ASN A 87 4.08 21.47 19.51
N ILE A 88 3.87 21.08 20.77
CA ILE A 88 3.25 19.78 21.11
C ILE A 88 1.79 20.05 21.42
N TYR A 89 0.92 19.66 20.49
CA TYR A 89 -0.53 19.69 20.68
C TYR A 89 -0.93 18.42 21.42
N VAL A 90 -1.55 18.58 22.59
CA VAL A 90 -2.08 17.47 23.38
C VAL A 90 -3.58 17.52 23.33
N ILE A 91 -4.18 16.46 22.80
CA ILE A 91 -5.62 16.25 22.82
C ILE A 91 -5.97 15.39 24.02
N VAL A 92 -6.91 15.86 24.84
CA VAL A 92 -7.43 15.10 25.98
C VAL A 92 -8.78 14.51 25.61
N VAL A 93 -8.80 13.19 25.41
CA VAL A 93 -9.98 12.45 24.93
C VAL A 93 -10.36 11.35 25.93
N SER A 94 -11.65 11.09 26.07
CA SER A 94 -12.11 9.90 26.78
C SER A 94 -11.80 8.67 25.95
N MET A 95 -11.20 7.65 26.57
CA MET A 95 -11.00 6.34 25.93
C MET A 95 -12.22 5.41 26.10
N ASP A 96 -13.32 5.91 26.66
CA ASP A 96 -14.58 5.18 26.68
C ASP A 96 -15.07 4.92 25.23
N PRO A 97 -15.46 3.68 24.89
CA PRO A 97 -15.90 3.34 23.53
C PRO A 97 -17.07 4.18 23.01
N GLU A 98 -18.01 4.59 23.88
CA GLU A 98 -19.16 5.42 23.48
C GLU A 98 -18.71 6.84 23.11
N ASP A 99 -17.84 7.44 23.94
CA ASP A 99 -17.27 8.76 23.68
C ASP A 99 -16.41 8.75 22.41
N LEU A 100 -15.55 7.74 22.24
CA LEU A 100 -14.73 7.58 21.02
C LEU A 100 -15.62 7.41 19.78
N HIS A 101 -16.71 6.63 19.88
CA HIS A 101 -17.66 6.49 18.79
C HIS A 101 -18.34 7.82 18.46
N GLU A 102 -18.71 8.63 19.46
CA GLU A 102 -19.30 9.94 19.24
C GLU A 102 -18.31 10.88 18.54
N THR A 103 -17.06 10.96 19.01
CA THR A 103 -16.02 11.79 18.39
C THR A 103 -15.75 11.36 16.95
N PHE A 104 -15.65 10.06 16.69
CA PHE A 104 -15.49 9.51 15.35
C PHE A 104 -16.68 9.85 14.44
N ALA A 105 -17.92 9.62 14.92
CA ALA A 105 -19.14 9.91 14.18
C ALA A 105 -19.27 11.42 13.89
N HIS A 106 -18.86 12.28 14.82
CA HIS A 106 -18.78 13.71 14.58
C HIS A 106 -17.78 14.04 13.47
N GLY A 107 -16.55 13.52 13.54
CA GLY A 107 -15.54 13.70 12.49
C GLY A 107 -16.02 13.23 11.11
N ALA A 108 -16.66 12.06 11.05
CA ALA A 108 -17.23 11.51 9.82
C ALA A 108 -18.39 12.36 9.23
N SER A 109 -19.11 13.10 10.08
CA SER A 109 -20.21 13.98 9.65
C SER A 109 -19.74 15.31 9.06
N LEU A 110 -18.48 15.69 9.28
CA LEU A 110 -17.92 16.92 8.73
C LEU A 110 -17.74 16.78 7.22
N SER A 111 -17.87 17.89 6.50
CA SER A 111 -17.40 17.96 5.12
C SER A 111 -15.88 18.11 5.10
N SER A 112 -15.23 17.54 4.08
CA SER A 112 -13.87 17.90 3.71
C SER A 112 -13.79 19.43 3.54
N PHE A 113 -12.73 20.03 4.05
CA PHE A 113 -12.47 21.46 3.90
C PHE A 113 -11.21 21.66 3.07
N CYS A 114 -11.15 22.78 2.34
CA CYS A 114 -10.14 22.97 1.30
C CYS A 114 -9.04 23.97 1.66
N SER A 115 -9.18 24.72 2.76
CA SER A 115 -8.24 25.79 3.11
C SER A 115 -8.09 26.00 4.62
N LEU A 116 -7.00 26.68 5.00
CA LEU A 116 -6.75 27.12 6.37
C LEU A 116 -7.80 28.09 6.91
N GLU A 117 -8.37 28.93 6.04
CA GLU A 117 -9.43 29.85 6.45
C GLU A 117 -10.69 29.06 6.85
N GLU A 118 -11.07 28.07 6.03
CA GLU A 118 -12.22 27.21 6.35
C GLU A 118 -11.99 26.43 7.64
N SER A 119 -10.79 25.86 7.86
CA SER A 119 -10.48 25.18 9.11
C SER A 119 -10.51 26.11 10.32
N ALA A 120 -10.03 27.35 10.17
CA ALA A 120 -10.08 28.36 11.23
C ALA A 120 -11.52 28.75 11.59
N THR A 121 -12.43 28.85 10.61
CA THR A 121 -13.85 29.10 10.90
C THR A 121 -14.52 27.98 11.71
N LYS A 122 -13.99 26.76 11.63
CA LYS A 122 -14.40 25.58 12.40
C LYS A 122 -13.65 25.43 13.73
N GLY A 123 -12.77 26.38 14.07
CA GLY A 123 -11.95 26.36 15.27
C GLY A 123 -10.93 25.23 15.29
N MET A 124 -10.46 24.75 14.14
CA MET A 124 -9.46 23.68 14.07
C MET A 124 -8.05 24.27 13.96
N PRO A 125 -7.14 24.05 14.93
CA PRO A 125 -5.79 24.58 14.86
C PRO A 125 -5.00 23.90 13.74
N ALA A 126 -4.14 24.71 13.10
CA ALA A 126 -3.25 24.27 12.03
C ALA A 126 -1.85 23.94 12.54
N LEU A 127 -1.40 22.74 12.24
CA LEU A 127 -0.06 22.26 12.53
C LEU A 127 0.81 22.46 11.30
N GLN A 128 2.00 23.03 11.49
CA GLN A 128 2.95 23.31 10.43
C GLN A 128 4.10 22.31 10.47
N PRO A 129 4.34 21.56 9.38
CA PRO A 129 5.49 20.67 9.29
C PRO A 129 6.82 21.38 9.49
N SER A 130 7.02 22.53 8.88
CA SER A 130 8.20 23.39 9.02
C SER A 130 8.53 23.78 10.46
N LEU A 131 7.59 23.67 11.39
CA LEU A 131 7.80 23.93 12.81
C LEU A 131 8.15 22.67 13.61
N ASN A 132 8.10 21.47 13.04
CA ASN A 132 8.26 20.18 13.72
C ASN A 132 7.21 19.95 14.82
N ASN A 133 5.95 20.27 14.54
CA ASN A 133 4.86 20.07 15.48
C ASN A 133 4.59 18.58 15.73
N PHE A 134 3.96 18.27 16.86
CA PHE A 134 3.51 16.93 17.24
C PHE A 134 2.07 16.97 17.72
N LEU A 135 1.34 15.88 17.47
CA LEU A 135 0.02 15.61 18.01
C LEU A 135 0.09 14.40 18.94
N VAL A 136 -0.20 14.63 20.21
CA VAL A 136 -0.27 13.61 21.27
C VAL A 136 -1.71 13.47 21.72
N VAL A 137 -2.16 12.23 21.93
CA VAL A 137 -3.44 11.92 22.56
C VAL A 137 -3.20 11.41 23.97
N CYS A 138 -3.90 12.03 24.91
CA CYS A 138 -3.91 11.74 26.34
C CYS A 138 -5.29 11.22 26.75
N ASP A 139 -5.31 10.12 27.50
CA ASP A 139 -6.55 9.61 28.10
C ASP A 139 -7.02 10.54 29.22
N LYS A 140 -8.25 11.06 29.07
CA LYS A 140 -8.91 11.93 30.04
C LYS A 140 -9.06 11.30 31.42
N TYR A 141 -9.16 9.97 31.50
CA TYR A 141 -9.34 9.23 32.76
C TYR A 141 -8.14 8.34 33.10
N GLY A 142 -7.00 8.55 32.44
CA GLY A 142 -5.75 7.86 32.75
C GLY A 142 -5.29 8.15 34.18
N ARG A 143 -4.67 7.15 34.85
CA ARG A 143 -4.20 7.32 36.23
C ARG A 143 -2.98 8.24 36.26
N GLU A 144 -2.89 9.08 37.29
CA GLU A 144 -1.74 9.98 37.47
C GLU A 144 -0.40 9.22 37.55
N GLU A 145 -0.42 8.02 38.15
CA GLU A 145 0.74 7.13 38.28
C GLU A 145 1.31 6.69 36.93
N ASP A 146 0.46 6.60 35.90
CA ASP A 146 0.87 6.23 34.56
C ASP A 146 1.65 7.38 33.87
N GLY A 147 1.49 8.62 34.36
CA GLY A 147 2.09 9.82 33.78
C GLY A 147 1.88 9.88 32.27
N ASP A 148 2.89 10.34 31.54
CA ASP A 148 2.89 10.42 30.07
C ASP A 148 3.18 9.06 29.40
N SER A 149 3.40 7.98 30.17
CA SER A 149 3.82 6.68 29.62
C SER A 149 2.70 5.97 28.85
N LYS A 150 1.44 6.36 29.06
CA LYS A 150 0.28 5.82 28.32
C LYS A 150 -0.18 6.73 27.18
N ASP A 151 0.33 7.96 27.15
CA ASP A 151 0.02 8.91 26.09
C ASP A 151 0.68 8.46 24.78
N ALA A 152 0.01 8.75 23.66
CA ALA A 152 0.38 8.25 22.35
C ALA A 152 0.61 9.40 21.37
N VAL A 153 1.77 9.42 20.71
CA VAL A 153 1.99 10.29 19.55
C VAL A 153 1.14 9.76 18.40
N LYS A 154 0.10 10.51 18.01
CA LYS A 154 -0.83 10.11 16.94
C LYS A 154 -0.47 10.65 15.58
N SER A 155 0.19 11.81 15.54
CA SER A 155 0.65 12.39 14.29
C SER A 155 1.86 13.31 14.51
N TRP A 156 2.75 13.33 13.52
CA TRP A 156 3.91 14.22 13.48
C TRP A 156 4.34 14.42 12.02
N SER A 157 5.37 15.21 11.82
CA SER A 157 5.94 15.45 10.50
C SER A 157 7.45 15.34 10.47
N HIS A 158 7.97 15.05 9.28
CA HIS A 158 9.36 15.26 8.90
C HIS A 158 9.40 16.39 7.87
N ALA A 159 10.07 17.48 8.21
CA ALA A 159 10.00 18.73 7.48
C ALA A 159 11.14 18.87 6.46
N LYS A 160 10.90 19.63 5.39
CA LYS A 160 11.91 19.93 4.35
C LYS A 160 13.27 20.37 4.93
N LYS A 161 13.25 21.22 5.96
CA LYS A 161 14.47 21.76 6.59
C LYS A 161 15.33 20.72 7.33
N GLU A 162 14.78 19.53 7.57
CA GLU A 162 15.46 18.47 8.32
C GLU A 162 16.27 17.55 7.41
N PHE A 163 15.97 17.53 6.10
CA PHE A 163 16.73 16.72 5.16
C PHE A 163 18.14 17.28 4.95
N LEU A 164 19.08 16.38 4.77
CA LEU A 164 20.42 16.72 4.30
C LEU A 164 20.37 17.30 2.88
N ILE A 165 21.29 18.20 2.55
CA ILE A 165 21.37 18.84 1.22
C ILE A 165 21.35 17.82 0.08
N PRO A 166 22.13 16.72 0.10
CA PRO A 166 22.09 15.73 -0.99
C PRO A 166 20.72 15.08 -1.16
N VAL A 167 19.99 14.84 -0.06
CA VAL A 167 18.63 14.29 -0.10
C VAL A 167 17.66 15.29 -0.72
N LEU A 168 17.75 16.57 -0.33
CA LEU A 168 16.95 17.65 -0.92
C LEU A 168 17.19 17.80 -2.42
N GLU A 169 18.44 17.68 -2.88
CA GLU A 169 18.77 17.71 -4.30
C GLU A 169 18.12 16.54 -5.06
N GLN A 170 18.09 15.33 -4.48
CA GLN A 170 17.39 14.19 -5.07
C GLN A 170 15.87 14.40 -5.10
N LEU A 171 15.28 14.94 -4.02
CA LEU A 171 13.85 15.24 -3.94
C LEU A 171 13.45 16.30 -4.98
N GLN A 172 14.26 17.36 -5.13
CA GLN A 172 14.04 18.40 -6.12
C GLN A 172 14.14 17.83 -7.54
N LYS A 173 15.17 17.05 -7.82
CA LYS A 173 15.33 16.41 -9.14
C LYS A 173 14.15 15.48 -9.45
N LEU A 174 13.73 14.67 -8.49
CA LEU A 174 12.57 13.80 -8.64
C LEU A 174 11.29 14.61 -8.87
N GLN A 175 11.08 15.70 -8.13
CA GLN A 175 9.95 16.60 -8.34
C GLN A 175 9.94 17.14 -9.78
N ASP A 176 11.07 17.67 -10.26
CA ASP A 176 11.21 18.17 -11.63
C ASP A 176 10.90 17.08 -12.67
N ASP A 177 11.32 15.82 -12.41
CA ASP A 177 11.04 14.67 -13.28
C ASP A 177 9.57 14.21 -13.22
N ILE A 178 8.90 14.32 -12.06
CA ILE A 178 7.46 14.05 -11.87
C ILE A 178 6.61 15.04 -12.69
N TYR A 179 6.93 16.33 -12.59
CA TYR A 179 6.19 17.38 -13.31
C TYR A 179 6.55 17.42 -14.78
N GLY A 180 7.83 17.21 -15.10
CA GLY A 180 8.38 17.38 -16.43
C GLY A 180 8.54 18.86 -16.80
N LYS A 181 8.66 19.13 -18.10
CA LYS A 181 8.84 20.50 -18.58
C LYS A 181 7.50 21.25 -18.50
N ASP A 182 7.49 22.44 -17.91
CA ASP A 182 6.30 23.31 -17.78
C ASP A 182 5.49 23.46 -19.09
N LYS A 183 6.16 23.56 -20.23
CA LYS A 183 5.53 23.72 -21.55
C LYS A 183 4.68 22.52 -22.00
N LEU A 184 4.87 21.37 -21.34
CA LEU A 184 4.14 20.13 -21.61
C LEU A 184 3.02 19.88 -20.59
N MET A 185 2.99 20.66 -19.49
CA MET A 185 1.92 20.56 -18.50
C MET A 185 0.61 21.10 -19.07
N SER A 186 -0.50 20.42 -18.77
CA SER A 186 -1.86 20.89 -19.07
C SER A 186 -2.77 20.66 -17.87
N ASP A 187 -3.80 21.49 -17.77
CA ASP A 187 -4.95 21.31 -16.89
C ASP A 187 -5.82 20.10 -17.27
N SER A 188 -5.70 19.62 -18.51
CA SER A 188 -6.27 18.35 -18.95
C SER A 188 -5.44 17.16 -18.47
N LYS A 189 -6.10 16.04 -18.17
CA LYS A 189 -5.41 14.77 -17.91
C LYS A 189 -4.61 14.34 -19.13
N ALA A 190 -3.52 13.59 -18.91
CA ALA A 190 -2.74 13.01 -20.01
C ALA A 190 -3.62 12.09 -20.89
N ILE A 191 -3.69 12.38 -22.19
CA ILE A 191 -4.44 11.59 -23.17
C ILE A 191 -3.47 11.14 -24.27
N ALA A 192 -3.51 9.86 -24.62
CA ALA A 192 -2.76 9.32 -25.75
C ALA A 192 -3.43 9.69 -27.08
N ILE A 193 -2.72 10.46 -27.92
CA ILE A 193 -3.12 10.88 -29.26
C ILE A 193 -2.00 10.44 -30.23
N ASP A 194 -2.34 9.56 -31.18
CA ASP A 194 -1.41 9.02 -32.17
C ASP A 194 -0.12 8.42 -31.56
N GLY A 195 -0.28 7.68 -30.45
CA GLY A 195 0.82 7.04 -29.74
C GLY A 195 1.66 7.99 -28.87
N ASN A 196 1.35 9.29 -28.83
CA ASN A 196 2.02 10.28 -27.99
C ASN A 196 1.06 10.80 -26.92
N PHE A 197 1.51 10.95 -25.67
CA PHE A 197 0.71 11.57 -24.63
C PHE A 197 0.73 13.09 -24.78
N ARG A 198 -0.44 13.71 -24.55
CA ARG A 198 -0.60 15.16 -24.45
C ARG A 198 -1.37 15.50 -23.19
N GLY A 199 -0.96 16.56 -22.53
CA GLY A 199 -1.54 17.06 -21.29
C GLY A 199 -1.05 16.34 -20.03
N GLY A 200 -1.59 16.73 -18.88
CA GLY A 200 -1.17 16.25 -17.56
C GLY A 200 0.26 16.64 -17.20
N ILE A 201 0.79 16.01 -16.17
CA ILE A 201 2.22 16.09 -15.78
C ILE A 201 3.01 14.88 -16.30
N ALA A 202 4.34 14.93 -16.29
CA ALA A 202 5.18 13.86 -16.85
C ALA A 202 4.89 12.47 -16.25
N ILE A 203 4.66 12.35 -14.93
CA ILE A 203 4.33 11.05 -14.33
C ILE A 203 3.00 10.48 -14.86
N GLU A 204 2.02 11.32 -15.20
CA GLU A 204 0.77 10.87 -15.82
C GLU A 204 0.96 10.37 -17.25
N GLN A 205 2.06 10.75 -17.91
CA GLN A 205 2.41 10.35 -19.27
C GLN A 205 3.20 9.02 -19.32
N THR A 206 3.55 8.44 -18.16
CA THR A 206 4.35 7.19 -18.06
C THR A 206 3.53 5.91 -18.24
N PHE A 207 4.21 4.77 -18.45
CA PHE A 207 3.58 3.46 -18.64
C PHE A 207 2.69 3.02 -17.49
N HIS A 208 3.04 3.29 -16.24
CA HIS A 208 2.27 2.78 -15.10
C HIS A 208 0.92 3.49 -14.93
N SER A 209 0.77 4.74 -15.39
CA SER A 209 -0.56 5.33 -15.56
C SER A 209 -1.39 4.56 -16.61
N ARG A 210 -0.75 3.86 -17.58
CA ARG A 210 -1.42 2.99 -18.57
C ARG A 210 -2.04 1.75 -17.93
N PHE A 211 -1.47 1.18 -16.86
CA PHE A 211 -1.96 -0.08 -16.25
C PHE A 211 -3.30 0.11 -15.52
N HIS A 212 -3.51 1.27 -14.89
CA HIS A 212 -4.81 1.62 -14.31
C HIS A 212 -5.83 2.13 -15.35
N ILE A 213 -5.38 2.59 -16.53
CA ILE A 213 -6.23 3.25 -17.53
C ILE A 213 -6.61 2.32 -18.70
N ARG A 214 -5.85 1.24 -18.99
CA ARG A 214 -6.11 0.36 -20.14
C ARG A 214 -5.72 -1.11 -19.90
N ASN A 215 -6.63 -1.88 -19.30
CA ASN A 215 -6.79 -3.29 -19.67
C ASN A 215 -7.64 -3.36 -20.96
N ALA A 216 -6.97 -3.26 -22.11
CA ALA A 216 -7.33 -3.86 -23.40
C ALA A 216 -6.54 -3.18 -24.53
N GLN A 217 -5.76 -3.98 -25.27
CA GLN A 217 -5.24 -3.71 -26.61
C GLN A 217 -4.05 -2.74 -26.69
N TYR A 218 -2.82 -3.29 -26.82
CA TYR A 218 -1.85 -3.07 -27.91
C TYR A 218 -0.41 -3.41 -27.48
N ASN A 219 0.34 -4.09 -28.37
CA ASN A 219 1.78 -4.36 -28.24
C ASN A 219 2.58 -3.07 -28.51
N LEU A 220 3.10 -2.42 -27.46
CA LEU A 220 4.05 -1.32 -27.59
C LEU A 220 5.46 -1.82 -27.24
N LYS A 221 6.46 -1.35 -27.99
CA LYS A 221 7.87 -1.54 -27.66
C LYS A 221 8.24 -0.51 -26.58
N GLU A 222 8.39 -0.98 -25.35
CA GLU A 222 8.79 -0.17 -24.18
C GLU A 222 10.15 0.50 -24.38
N THR A 223 10.30 1.68 -23.79
CA THR A 223 11.61 2.28 -23.49
C THR A 223 11.75 2.33 -21.97
N ASP A 224 12.84 1.78 -21.45
CA ASP A 224 13.14 1.51 -20.03
C ASP A 224 12.96 2.69 -19.04
N TYR A 225 12.86 3.92 -19.53
CA TYR A 225 12.85 5.13 -18.70
C TYR A 225 11.57 5.29 -17.84
N GLU A 226 10.41 4.81 -18.30
CA GLU A 226 9.13 5.09 -17.65
C GLU A 226 8.91 4.29 -16.34
N ASN A 227 9.39 3.05 -16.27
CA ASN A 227 9.32 2.24 -15.05
C ASN A 227 10.31 2.75 -13.98
N VAL A 228 11.42 3.38 -14.43
CA VAL A 228 12.44 3.96 -13.53
C VAL A 228 11.89 5.13 -12.73
N LEU A 229 11.03 5.98 -13.30
CA LEU A 229 10.48 7.13 -12.56
C LEU A 229 9.58 6.70 -11.40
N HIS A 230 8.63 5.79 -11.63
CA HIS A 230 7.74 5.29 -10.56
C HIS A 230 8.53 4.58 -9.46
N GLN A 231 9.50 3.75 -9.84
CA GLN A 231 10.39 3.10 -8.88
C GLN A 231 11.15 4.14 -8.05
N TRP A 232 11.72 5.15 -8.70
CA TRP A 232 12.47 6.20 -8.01
C TRP A 232 11.59 7.04 -7.07
N VAL A 233 10.34 7.33 -7.47
CA VAL A 233 9.35 7.98 -6.61
C VAL A 233 9.13 7.18 -5.33
N ASN A 234 8.88 5.87 -5.47
CA ASN A 234 8.64 5.00 -4.33
C ASN A 234 9.89 4.85 -3.46
N GLU A 235 11.06 4.61 -4.05
CA GLU A 235 12.32 4.49 -3.32
C GLU A 235 12.59 5.73 -2.46
N LEU A 236 12.48 6.92 -3.04
CA LEU A 236 12.79 8.16 -2.34
C LEU A 236 11.73 8.49 -1.26
N ALA A 237 10.45 8.27 -1.56
CA ALA A 237 9.38 8.43 -0.59
C ALA A 237 9.58 7.48 0.61
N ILE A 238 9.98 6.24 0.37
CA ILE A 238 10.25 5.27 1.44
C ILE A 238 11.46 5.70 2.27
N CYS A 239 12.55 6.12 1.63
CA CYS A 239 13.76 6.57 2.34
C CYS A 239 13.41 7.72 3.30
N VAL A 240 12.68 8.72 2.81
CA VAL A 240 12.22 9.87 3.60
C VAL A 240 11.29 9.44 4.74
N ALA A 241 10.35 8.54 4.48
CA ALA A 241 9.44 8.04 5.50
C ALA A 241 10.17 7.28 6.61
N ASN A 242 11.17 6.48 6.25
CA ASN A 242 11.97 5.73 7.21
C ASN A 242 12.78 6.67 8.12
N GLU A 243 13.36 7.73 7.57
CA GLU A 243 14.07 8.75 8.35
C GLU A 243 13.14 9.45 9.36
N GLY A 244 11.90 9.76 8.95
CA GLY A 244 10.92 10.40 9.80
C GLY A 244 10.38 9.53 10.96
N PHE A 245 10.47 8.20 10.89
CA PHE A 245 10.03 7.31 11.98
C PHE A 245 10.82 7.54 13.27
N CYS A 246 12.11 7.86 13.17
CA CYS A 246 12.97 8.08 14.33
C CYS A 246 12.47 9.21 15.25
N LYS A 247 11.62 10.11 14.74
CA LYS A 247 11.07 11.24 15.50
C LYS A 247 9.87 10.84 16.37
N GLY A 248 8.83 10.24 15.79
CA GLY A 248 7.59 9.97 16.51
C GLY A 248 7.42 8.52 16.98
N ALA A 249 8.09 7.56 16.33
CA ALA A 249 7.92 6.14 16.61
C ALA A 249 9.22 5.35 16.30
N PRO A 250 10.31 5.58 17.04
CA PRO A 250 11.62 5.00 16.73
C PRO A 250 11.65 3.46 16.76
N HIS A 251 10.69 2.83 17.42
CA HIS A 251 10.55 1.37 17.48
C HIS A 251 9.90 0.76 16.23
N VAL A 252 9.16 1.56 15.44
CA VAL A 252 8.42 1.09 14.26
C VAL A 252 9.34 0.53 13.19
N SER A 253 10.51 1.15 12.95
CA SER A 253 11.47 0.63 11.97
C SER A 253 11.94 -0.79 12.32
N GLY A 254 12.26 -1.05 13.60
CA GLY A 254 12.64 -2.39 14.06
C GLY A 254 11.49 -3.39 13.96
N ILE A 255 10.26 -2.97 14.25
CA ILE A 255 9.06 -3.79 14.07
C ILE A 255 8.89 -4.13 12.59
N MET A 256 8.88 -3.14 11.69
CA MET A 256 8.72 -3.34 10.25
C MET A 256 9.81 -4.23 9.66
N MET A 257 11.06 -4.11 10.14
CA MET A 257 12.15 -4.99 9.75
C MET A 257 11.90 -6.44 10.15
N GLN A 258 11.54 -6.68 11.42
CA GLN A 258 11.20 -8.03 11.90
C GLN A 258 10.01 -8.62 11.13
N TRP A 259 8.99 -7.82 10.85
CA TRP A 259 7.83 -8.25 10.07
C TRP A 259 8.19 -8.57 8.63
N ALA A 260 9.01 -7.73 7.98
CA ALA A 260 9.46 -8.00 6.63
C ALA A 260 10.26 -9.29 6.55
N ASP A 261 11.14 -9.54 7.51
CA ASP A 261 11.87 -10.80 7.60
C ASP A 261 10.92 -11.97 7.86
N LEU A 262 9.94 -11.86 8.77
CA LEU A 262 8.97 -12.94 9.06
C LEU A 262 8.04 -13.25 7.89
N ALA A 263 7.51 -12.21 7.23
CA ALA A 263 6.55 -12.32 6.15
C ALA A 263 7.21 -12.47 4.78
N ASN A 264 8.56 -12.54 4.72
CA ASN A 264 9.33 -12.57 3.48
C ASN A 264 9.01 -11.40 2.54
N PHE A 265 8.79 -10.20 3.10
CA PHE A 265 8.63 -9.02 2.25
C PHE A 265 9.94 -8.73 1.56
N PRO A 266 9.90 -8.51 0.23
CA PRO A 266 11.09 -8.13 -0.47
C PRO A 266 11.55 -6.79 0.09
N LYS A 267 12.82 -6.77 0.49
CA LYS A 267 13.53 -5.60 0.95
C LYS A 267 13.64 -4.67 -0.24
N THR A 268 12.76 -3.69 -0.32
CA THR A 268 12.78 -2.72 -1.43
C THR A 268 14.01 -1.81 -1.26
N GLY A 269 14.49 -1.21 -2.36
CA GLY A 269 15.55 -0.20 -2.35
C GLY A 269 16.90 -0.60 -1.72
N GLY A 270 17.33 -1.85 -1.90
CA GLY A 270 18.73 -2.28 -1.72
C GLY A 270 19.70 -1.68 -2.77
N PHE A 271 19.34 -0.58 -3.42
CA PHE A 271 20.26 0.12 -4.30
C PHE A 271 21.07 1.11 -3.45
N ASP A 272 22.36 0.82 -3.25
CA ASP A 272 23.39 1.74 -2.72
C ASP A 272 23.57 3.03 -3.59
N ARG A 273 22.57 3.40 -4.40
CA ARG A 273 22.64 4.47 -5.39
C ARG A 273 22.52 5.86 -4.78
N TYR A 274 21.93 6.02 -3.60
CA TYR A 274 21.67 7.34 -3.04
C TYR A 274 22.64 7.68 -1.90
N VAL A 275 23.62 8.53 -2.22
CA VAL A 275 24.55 9.09 -1.24
C VAL A 275 23.77 9.93 -0.23
N GLY A 276 23.93 9.63 1.06
CA GLY A 276 23.35 10.41 2.17
C GLY A 276 22.20 9.72 2.89
N PHE A 277 21.66 8.62 2.36
CA PHE A 277 20.77 7.75 3.12
C PHE A 277 21.56 6.66 3.84
N SER A 278 21.12 6.32 5.06
CA SER A 278 21.58 5.09 5.71
C SER A 278 21.20 3.90 4.81
N SER A 279 22.01 2.85 4.77
CA SER A 279 21.72 1.58 4.08
C SER A 279 20.55 0.79 4.71
N SER A 280 19.62 1.51 5.35
CA SER A 280 18.44 0.96 5.98
C SER A 280 17.54 0.38 4.92
N VAL A 281 17.25 -0.89 5.10
CA VAL A 281 16.33 -1.69 4.33
C VAL A 281 14.94 -1.03 4.26
N ASN A 282 14.30 -1.03 3.08
CA ASN A 282 13.01 -0.37 2.87
C ASN A 282 11.84 -1.36 3.04
N PHE A 283 10.84 -0.97 3.84
CA PHE A 283 9.83 -1.89 4.38
C PHE A 283 8.37 -1.45 4.19
N TRP A 284 8.03 -0.79 3.09
CA TRP A 284 6.63 -0.40 2.86
C TRP A 284 5.95 -1.39 1.91
N PRO A 285 4.94 -2.13 2.38
CA PRO A 285 4.26 -3.14 1.56
C PRO A 285 3.39 -2.54 0.44
N ALA A 286 2.98 -1.28 0.60
CA ALA A 286 2.14 -0.60 -0.37
C ALA A 286 2.43 0.90 -0.43
N SER A 287 2.33 1.44 -1.64
CA SER A 287 2.46 2.86 -1.95
C SER A 287 1.32 3.27 -2.87
N GLN A 288 0.78 4.46 -2.68
CA GLN A 288 -0.22 5.07 -3.55
C GLN A 288 0.23 6.48 -3.93
N ILE A 289 0.17 6.82 -5.23
CA ILE A 289 0.44 8.18 -5.70
C ILE A 289 -0.90 8.88 -5.92
N HIS A 290 -1.08 10.02 -5.28
CA HIS A 290 -2.25 10.87 -5.36
C HIS A 290 -1.93 12.10 -6.21
N LEU A 291 -2.76 12.34 -7.22
CA LEU A 291 -2.62 13.44 -8.17
C LEU A 291 -3.91 14.24 -8.26
N ALA A 292 -3.87 15.53 -7.89
CA ALA A 292 -4.99 16.43 -8.03
C ALA A 292 -4.58 17.77 -8.64
N SER A 293 -5.20 18.15 -9.75
CA SER A 293 -4.94 19.45 -10.38
C SER A 293 -5.99 20.45 -9.94
N ALA A 294 -5.56 21.66 -9.60
CA ALA A 294 -6.47 22.77 -9.41
C ALA A 294 -7.06 23.16 -10.77
N ARG A 295 -8.38 23.32 -10.86
CA ARG A 295 -9.07 23.72 -12.10
C ARG A 295 -9.25 25.23 -12.14
N ARG A 296 -8.94 25.86 -13.28
CA ARG A 296 -9.26 27.27 -13.50
C ARG A 296 -10.77 27.43 -13.75
N GLY A 297 -11.38 28.42 -13.11
CA GLY A 297 -12.75 28.85 -13.42
C GLY A 297 -13.88 28.02 -12.82
N GLU A 298 -13.59 26.91 -12.12
CA GLU A 298 -14.57 26.28 -11.23
C GLU A 298 -14.58 27.07 -9.91
N CYS A 299 -15.21 28.25 -9.91
CA CYS A 299 -15.75 28.77 -8.66
C CYS A 299 -16.80 27.75 -8.22
N TYR A 300 -16.50 26.95 -7.20
CA TYR A 300 -17.51 26.16 -6.49
C TYR A 300 -18.46 27.16 -5.81
N ALA A 301 -19.35 27.76 -6.60
CA ALA A 301 -20.32 28.72 -6.14
C ALA A 301 -21.33 27.98 -5.27
N ASP A 302 -21.10 28.07 -3.97
CA ASP A 302 -22.11 28.13 -2.91
C ASP A 302 -23.17 27.01 -2.95
N GLY A 303 -22.83 25.86 -2.35
CA GLY A 303 -23.69 24.94 -1.56
C GLY A 303 -25.08 24.49 -2.04
N ASN A 304 -25.56 24.95 -3.19
CA ASN A 304 -26.96 24.86 -3.62
C ASN A 304 -27.11 24.50 -5.09
N GLU A 305 -26.01 24.30 -5.82
CA GLU A 305 -26.08 23.60 -7.10
C GLU A 305 -26.50 22.15 -6.81
N ARG A 306 -27.79 21.89 -7.09
CA ARG A 306 -28.30 20.55 -7.38
C ARG A 306 -27.21 19.81 -8.14
N LEU A 307 -26.70 18.74 -7.53
CA LEU A 307 -25.94 17.72 -8.21
C LEU A 307 -26.57 17.54 -9.60
N PRO A 308 -25.79 17.62 -10.70
CA PRO A 308 -26.32 17.33 -12.02
C PRO A 308 -27.07 16.00 -11.90
N PRO A 309 -28.26 15.87 -12.52
CA PRO A 309 -29.07 14.67 -12.40
C PRO A 309 -28.16 13.47 -12.59
N THR A 310 -28.20 12.56 -11.62
CA THR A 310 -27.65 11.22 -11.76
C THR A 310 -28.42 10.55 -12.88
N ASP A 311 -28.07 10.87 -14.12
CA ASP A 311 -28.42 10.05 -15.27
C ASP A 311 -27.66 8.74 -15.05
N GLU A 312 -28.32 7.81 -14.36
CA GLU A 312 -27.84 6.44 -14.16
C GLU A 312 -27.74 5.66 -15.48
N ASP A 313 -28.16 6.25 -16.61
CA ASP A 313 -28.29 5.57 -17.90
C ASP A 313 -27.26 5.98 -18.97
N ALA A 314 -26.31 6.88 -18.69
CA ALA A 314 -25.23 7.22 -19.65
C ALA A 314 -23.96 6.39 -19.39
N ASP A 315 -24.11 5.06 -19.39
CA ASP A 315 -23.07 4.08 -19.09
C ASP A 315 -22.32 3.60 -20.37
N THR A 316 -21.86 4.54 -21.20
CA THR A 316 -21.06 4.23 -22.41
C THR A 316 -19.86 5.15 -22.57
N GLN A 317 -18.95 5.14 -21.61
CA GLN A 317 -17.50 5.21 -21.80
C GLN A 317 -16.86 5.18 -20.42
N GLY A 318 -15.93 4.25 -20.19
CA GLY A 318 -15.19 4.07 -18.94
C GLY A 318 -14.40 5.31 -18.52
N SER A 319 -15.11 6.32 -18.01
CA SER A 319 -14.55 7.53 -17.45
C SER A 319 -14.09 7.24 -16.04
N LEU A 320 -12.78 7.43 -15.79
CA LEU A 320 -12.11 7.31 -14.49
C LEU A 320 -12.74 8.16 -13.36
N LYS A 321 -13.77 8.97 -13.65
CA LYS A 321 -14.55 9.73 -12.67
C LYS A 321 -15.12 8.88 -11.52
N LYS A 322 -15.38 7.58 -11.72
CA LYS A 322 -15.86 6.68 -10.63
C LYS A 322 -14.74 5.93 -9.91
N CYS A 323 -13.59 5.70 -10.55
CA CYS A 323 -12.48 4.91 -9.97
C CYS A 323 -11.54 5.77 -9.13
N LEU A 324 -11.40 7.05 -9.49
CA LEU A 324 -10.85 8.05 -8.58
C LEU A 324 -12.00 8.45 -7.66
N GLY A 325 -12.12 7.81 -6.49
CA GLY A 325 -13.07 8.26 -5.46
C GLY A 325 -12.99 9.77 -5.29
N LYS A 326 -14.09 10.44 -4.88
CA LYS A 326 -14.11 11.91 -4.71
C LYS A 326 -12.86 12.33 -3.95
N TYR A 327 -11.92 12.94 -4.66
CA TYR A 327 -10.62 13.30 -4.09
C TYR A 327 -10.87 14.15 -2.85
N GLY A 328 -10.20 13.80 -1.75
CA GLY A 328 -10.33 14.53 -0.49
C GLY A 328 -11.53 14.17 0.37
N GLY A 329 -12.41 13.24 -0.05
CA GLY A 329 -13.52 12.78 0.78
C GLY A 329 -13.05 12.24 2.13
N ASN A 330 -13.79 12.53 3.19
CA ASN A 330 -13.50 12.03 4.53
C ASN A 330 -13.64 10.51 4.58
N HIS A 331 -12.59 9.82 5.01
CA HIS A 331 -12.58 8.36 5.17
C HIS A 331 -11.65 7.91 6.31
N SER A 332 -11.74 6.62 6.64
CA SER A 332 -10.76 5.90 7.45
C SER A 332 -10.31 4.66 6.68
N ASN A 333 -9.05 4.30 6.83
CA ASN A 333 -8.42 3.14 6.21
C ASN A 333 -8.48 1.95 7.16
N GLY A 334 -9.66 1.34 7.28
CA GLY A 334 -9.88 0.20 8.18
C GLY A 334 -9.06 -1.06 7.87
N GLY A 335 -8.33 -1.08 6.75
CA GLY A 335 -7.42 -2.15 6.35
C GLY A 335 -5.95 -1.93 6.75
N ASP A 336 -5.59 -0.80 7.37
CA ASP A 336 -4.22 -0.49 7.75
C ASP A 336 -3.80 -1.15 9.06
N HIS A 337 -2.50 -1.20 9.34
CA HIS A 337 -1.96 -1.78 10.56
C HIS A 337 -2.14 -0.86 11.78
N THR A 338 -2.58 -1.41 12.90
CA THR A 338 -2.96 -0.62 14.09
C THR A 338 -1.81 0.13 14.78
N VAL A 339 -0.57 -0.34 14.59
CA VAL A 339 0.63 0.20 15.26
C VAL A 339 1.49 1.04 14.31
N ILE A 340 1.50 0.72 13.02
CA ILE A 340 2.43 1.36 12.07
C ILE A 340 1.65 2.48 11.41
N PRO A 341 2.09 3.75 11.53
CA PRO A 341 1.38 4.85 10.90
C PRO A 341 1.61 4.82 9.39
N MET A 342 0.70 5.45 8.66
CA MET A 342 0.90 5.84 7.27
C MET A 342 1.95 6.96 7.20
N ALA A 343 2.64 7.06 6.06
CA ALA A 343 3.53 8.17 5.75
C ALA A 343 3.08 8.84 4.43
N MET A 344 2.76 10.12 4.49
CA MET A 344 2.28 10.90 3.35
C MET A 344 3.33 11.96 3.00
N THR A 345 4.02 11.80 1.87
CA THR A 345 5.07 12.71 1.40
C THR A 345 4.58 13.59 0.27
N ASN A 346 4.67 14.90 0.45
CA ASN A 346 4.21 15.89 -0.52
C ASN A 346 5.34 16.29 -1.48
N PHE A 347 5.09 16.17 -2.78
CA PHE A 347 5.98 16.61 -3.86
C PHE A 347 5.46 17.86 -4.57
N MET A 348 4.51 18.58 -3.98
CA MET A 348 3.93 19.79 -4.59
C MET A 348 4.94 20.93 -4.75
N HIS A 349 4.88 21.64 -5.89
CA HIS A 349 5.54 22.94 -6.05
C HIS A 349 4.67 24.06 -5.46
N PRO A 350 5.16 24.87 -4.51
CA PRO A 350 4.41 26.02 -4.01
C PRO A 350 3.96 26.93 -5.17
N HIS A 351 2.67 27.26 -5.21
CA HIS A 351 2.11 28.13 -6.24
C HIS A 351 1.50 29.39 -5.61
N PRO A 352 1.89 30.61 -6.05
CA PRO A 352 1.47 31.86 -5.39
C PRO A 352 -0.05 32.08 -5.44
N ASP A 353 -0.70 31.58 -6.49
CA ASP A 353 -2.15 31.69 -6.66
C ASP A 353 -2.94 30.51 -6.09
N VAL A 354 -2.32 29.55 -5.39
CA VAL A 354 -3.04 28.43 -4.77
C VAL A 354 -3.12 28.70 -3.27
N LEU A 355 -4.28 28.39 -2.67
CA LEU A 355 -4.45 28.46 -1.22
C LEU A 355 -3.61 27.38 -0.54
N GLU A 356 -3.20 27.62 0.70
CA GLU A 356 -2.49 26.60 1.47
C GLU A 356 -3.39 25.37 1.66
N GLU A 357 -2.91 24.24 1.15
CA GLU A 357 -3.62 22.97 1.23
C GLU A 357 -3.50 22.37 2.62
N CYS A 358 -4.55 21.64 3.02
CA CYS A 358 -4.67 21.06 4.35
C CYS A 358 -4.98 19.57 4.29
N PHE A 359 -4.42 18.83 5.24
CA PHE A 359 -4.81 17.47 5.57
C PHE A 359 -5.43 17.42 6.95
N CYS A 360 -6.61 16.84 7.05
CA CYS A 360 -7.50 16.97 8.19
C CYS A 360 -7.49 15.69 9.01
N LEU A 361 -7.34 15.79 10.33
CA LEU A 361 -7.67 14.72 11.26
C LEU A 361 -9.00 15.09 11.92
N MET A 362 -10.09 14.68 11.27
CA MET A 362 -11.43 15.22 11.48
C MET A 362 -11.93 15.00 12.90
N GLU A 363 -11.81 13.78 13.42
CA GLU A 363 -12.26 13.44 14.79
C GLU A 363 -11.48 14.20 15.88
N PHE A 364 -10.25 14.60 15.57
CA PHE A 364 -9.40 15.36 16.49
C PHE A 364 -9.62 16.86 16.43
N GLY A 365 -10.36 17.36 15.44
CA GLY A 365 -10.54 18.80 15.29
C GLY A 365 -9.25 19.53 14.87
N ILE A 366 -8.30 18.86 14.21
CA ILE A 366 -6.97 19.41 13.87
C ILE A 366 -6.67 19.29 12.38
N VAL A 367 -5.84 20.21 11.85
CA VAL A 367 -5.37 20.20 10.46
C VAL A 367 -3.86 20.28 10.38
N TRP A 368 -3.28 19.63 9.37
CA TRP A 368 -1.90 19.78 8.95
C TRP A 368 -1.84 20.63 7.69
N VAL A 369 -0.94 21.62 7.66
CA VAL A 369 -0.58 22.30 6.41
C VAL A 369 0.24 21.33 5.55
N LEU A 370 -0.10 21.23 4.27
CA LEU A 370 0.69 20.48 3.29
C LEU A 370 1.76 21.40 2.69
N GLU A 371 3.00 21.17 3.12
CA GLU A 371 4.18 21.91 2.66
C GLU A 371 4.99 21.07 1.66
N GLU A 372 5.77 21.73 0.80
CA GLU A 372 6.69 21.08 -0.13
C GLU A 372 7.73 20.23 0.62
N PHE A 373 7.91 18.99 0.15
CA PHE A 373 8.83 18.01 0.74
C PHE A 373 8.62 17.83 2.25
N CYS A 374 7.38 17.80 2.72
CA CYS A 374 7.11 17.31 4.06
C CYS A 374 6.50 15.91 4.01
N THR A 375 6.80 15.13 5.05
CA THR A 375 6.20 13.82 5.26
C THR A 375 5.40 13.82 6.54
N LEU A 376 4.09 13.61 6.42
CA LEU A 376 3.18 13.50 7.55
C LEU A 376 3.03 12.04 7.96
N PHE A 377 3.08 11.78 9.26
CA PHE A 377 2.82 10.48 9.84
C PHE A 377 1.51 10.53 10.61
N PHE A 378 0.62 9.58 10.38
CA PHE A 378 -0.67 9.47 11.06
C PHE A 378 -1.21 8.05 10.97
N SER A 379 -2.14 7.67 11.85
CA SER A 379 -2.83 6.38 11.73
C SER A 379 -4.01 6.49 10.76
N GLY A 380 -4.08 5.56 9.80
CA GLY A 380 -5.18 5.46 8.84
C GLY A 380 -6.53 5.15 9.48
N PHE A 381 -6.57 4.67 10.73
CA PHE A 381 -7.82 4.38 11.45
C PHE A 381 -8.60 5.61 11.87
N HIS A 382 -7.95 6.77 11.95
CA HIS A 382 -8.60 8.01 12.30
C HIS A 382 -9.33 8.57 11.09
N MET A 383 -10.48 9.21 11.29
CA MET A 383 -11.17 9.92 10.23
C MET A 383 -10.32 11.06 9.68
N HIS A 384 -9.97 10.97 8.40
CA HIS A 384 -9.12 11.95 7.74
C HIS A 384 -9.57 12.26 6.31
N GLY A 385 -9.02 13.33 5.76
CA GLY A 385 -9.31 13.79 4.39
C GLY A 385 -8.35 14.90 3.97
N GLY A 386 -8.15 15.06 2.67
CA GLY A 386 -7.40 16.18 2.10
C GLY A 386 -8.34 17.23 1.53
N GLY A 387 -7.95 18.49 1.58
CA GLY A 387 -8.60 19.53 0.80
C GLY A 387 -8.36 19.35 -0.70
N LEU A 388 -9.32 19.79 -1.54
CA LEU A 388 -9.04 19.98 -2.96
C LEU A 388 -8.16 21.23 -3.13
N ALA A 389 -7.16 21.15 -4.01
CA ALA A 389 -6.38 22.31 -4.39
C ALA A 389 -7.28 23.41 -4.99
N GLN A 390 -7.24 24.61 -4.41
CA GLN A 390 -8.06 25.74 -4.85
C GLN A 390 -7.18 26.92 -5.24
N TYR A 391 -7.43 27.48 -6.42
CA TYR A 391 -6.86 28.77 -6.77
C TYR A 391 -7.53 29.90 -5.98
N ARG A 392 -6.72 30.91 -5.66
CA ARG A 392 -7.18 32.22 -5.22
C ARG A 392 -7.99 32.87 -6.35
N PRO A 393 -8.96 33.75 -6.01
CA PRO A 393 -9.75 34.46 -7.03
C PRO A 393 -8.91 35.30 -8.00
N LEU A 394 -7.76 35.80 -7.53
CA LEU A 394 -6.80 36.54 -8.34
C LEU A 394 -5.69 35.60 -8.79
N HIS A 395 -5.62 35.39 -10.10
CA HIS A 395 -4.54 34.65 -10.74
C HIS A 395 -3.47 35.62 -11.22
N THR A 396 -2.22 35.40 -10.80
CA THR A 396 -1.06 36.20 -11.17
C THR A 396 -0.14 35.46 -12.14
N VAL A 397 -0.22 34.13 -12.19
CA VAL A 397 0.65 33.28 -13.01
C VAL A 397 -0.16 32.31 -13.86
N ASP A 398 0.29 32.11 -15.10
CA ASP A 398 -0.31 31.17 -16.05
C ASP A 398 0.16 29.72 -15.88
N SER A 399 0.92 29.40 -14.84
CA SER A 399 1.27 28.02 -14.52
C SER A 399 0.06 27.21 -14.08
N ILE A 400 0.13 25.90 -14.30
CA ILE A 400 -0.84 24.94 -13.80
C ILE A 400 -0.32 24.36 -12.51
N TYR A 401 -1.20 24.25 -11.53
CA TYR A 401 -0.92 23.57 -10.27
C TYR A 401 -1.48 22.15 -10.26
N THR A 402 -0.62 21.20 -9.96
CA THR A 402 -0.98 19.82 -9.65
C THR A 402 -0.35 19.45 -8.31
N HIS A 403 -1.17 19.06 -7.35
CA HIS A 403 -0.75 18.43 -6.11
C HIS A 403 -0.32 16.99 -6.41
N VAL A 404 0.92 16.65 -6.04
CA VAL A 404 1.45 15.28 -6.09
C VAL A 404 1.85 14.84 -4.69
N THR A 405 1.29 13.74 -4.23
CA THR A 405 1.57 13.16 -2.91
C THR A 405 1.73 11.66 -2.99
N VAL A 406 2.72 11.14 -2.28
CA VAL A 406 2.97 9.69 -2.18
C VAL A 406 2.59 9.24 -0.78
N ILE A 407 1.64 8.32 -0.70
CA ILE A 407 1.16 7.73 0.54
C ILE A 407 1.73 6.31 0.63
N LEU A 408 2.56 6.09 1.63
CA LEU A 408 2.99 4.77 2.03
C LEU A 408 2.07 4.32 3.16
N TYR A 409 1.51 3.12 3.02
CA TYR A 409 0.59 2.58 4.00
C TYR A 409 0.96 1.14 4.34
N PRO A 410 0.66 0.69 5.56
CA PRO A 410 0.98 -0.66 6.01
C PRO A 410 -0.31 -1.51 6.06
N PRO A 411 -0.78 -2.16 4.98
CA PRO A 411 -1.99 -2.97 5.07
C PRO A 411 -1.84 -4.06 6.12
N GLN A 412 -2.79 -4.12 7.05
CA GLN A 412 -2.83 -5.11 8.13
C GLN A 412 -2.75 -6.51 7.54
N ALA A 413 -3.54 -6.81 6.50
CA ALA A 413 -3.56 -8.12 5.88
C ALA A 413 -2.18 -8.52 5.32
N ILE A 414 -1.45 -7.57 4.74
CA ILE A 414 -0.10 -7.84 4.23
C ILE A 414 0.83 -8.12 5.41
N LEU A 415 0.87 -7.22 6.39
CA LEU A 415 1.76 -7.38 7.53
C LEU A 415 1.43 -8.60 8.41
N SER A 416 0.17 -8.98 8.57
CA SER A 416 -0.24 -10.17 9.31
C SER A 416 0.06 -11.48 8.58
N GLY A 417 0.58 -11.43 7.35
CA GLY A 417 0.73 -12.61 6.50
C GLY A 417 -0.60 -13.21 6.05
N GLU A 418 -1.72 -12.49 6.21
CA GLU A 418 -3.05 -12.90 5.74
C GLU A 418 -3.28 -12.56 4.26
N SER A 419 -2.40 -11.74 3.66
CA SER A 419 -2.45 -11.42 2.25
C SER A 419 -1.92 -12.57 1.43
N ALA A 420 -2.72 -13.04 0.47
CA ALA A 420 -2.28 -13.99 -0.53
C ALA A 420 -1.56 -13.24 -1.65
N LEU A 421 -0.23 -13.32 -1.69
CA LEU A 421 0.52 -12.99 -2.89
C LEU A 421 0.29 -14.10 -3.92
N ALA A 422 -0.22 -13.75 -5.09
CA ALA A 422 -0.36 -14.70 -6.18
C ALA A 422 1.04 -15.16 -6.61
N PHE A 423 1.42 -16.36 -6.16
CA PHE A 423 2.71 -16.99 -6.43
C PHE A 423 2.94 -17.22 -7.93
N ALA A 424 1.85 -17.52 -8.62
CA ALA A 424 1.78 -17.63 -10.05
C ALA A 424 0.39 -17.14 -10.48
N ALA A 425 0.38 -16.32 -11.51
CA ALA A 425 -0.77 -16.20 -12.39
C ALA A 425 -0.98 -17.59 -13.00
N LEU A 426 -2.04 -18.28 -12.60
CA LEU A 426 -2.50 -19.39 -13.42
C LEU A 426 -2.77 -18.79 -14.80
N PRO A 427 -2.26 -19.38 -15.90
CA PRO A 427 -2.61 -18.89 -17.22
C PRO A 427 -4.13 -18.83 -17.27
N TYR A 428 -4.68 -17.65 -17.55
CA TYR A 428 -6.10 -17.59 -17.91
C TYR A 428 -6.30 -18.67 -18.97
N PRO A 429 -7.33 -19.53 -18.85
CA PRO A 429 -7.76 -20.26 -20.03
C PRO A 429 -7.91 -19.18 -21.11
N PRO A 430 -7.20 -19.30 -22.25
CA PRO A 430 -7.08 -18.22 -23.22
C PRO A 430 -8.48 -17.70 -23.44
N ASP A 431 -8.67 -16.42 -23.09
CA ASP A 431 -9.96 -15.76 -23.18
C ASP A 431 -10.47 -16.09 -24.58
N PRO A 432 -11.57 -16.84 -24.73
CA PRO A 432 -11.95 -17.35 -26.04
C PRO A 432 -12.00 -16.12 -26.93
N CYS A 433 -11.11 -16.07 -27.94
CA CYS A 433 -10.92 -14.83 -28.70
C CYS A 433 -12.31 -14.34 -29.16
N GLN A 434 -12.50 -13.05 -29.42
CA GLN A 434 -13.84 -12.56 -29.83
C GLN A 434 -14.47 -13.39 -30.96
N ALA A 435 -13.67 -14.04 -31.82
CA ALA A 435 -14.16 -15.02 -32.79
C ALA A 435 -14.71 -16.32 -32.14
N CYS A 436 -14.04 -16.88 -31.13
CA CYS A 436 -14.54 -17.99 -30.30
C CYS A 436 -15.76 -17.60 -29.46
N GLN A 437 -15.81 -16.42 -28.85
CA GLN A 437 -17.02 -15.95 -28.15
C GLN A 437 -18.19 -15.72 -29.12
N LYS A 438 -17.93 -15.16 -30.31
CA LYS A 438 -18.94 -15.07 -31.37
C LYS A 438 -19.38 -16.46 -31.84
N TRP A 439 -18.46 -17.41 -31.95
CA TRP A 439 -18.76 -18.81 -32.29
C TRP A 439 -19.63 -19.47 -31.24
N VAL A 440 -19.28 -19.38 -29.96
CA VAL A 440 -20.09 -19.96 -28.86
C VAL A 440 -21.48 -19.33 -28.82
N ARG A 441 -21.60 -18.01 -29.03
CA ARG A 441 -22.90 -17.34 -29.15
C ARG A 441 -23.69 -17.80 -30.38
N LYS A 442 -23.01 -18.04 -31.51
CA LYS A 442 -23.63 -18.50 -32.76
C LYS A 442 -24.05 -19.96 -32.68
N ASP A 443 -23.28 -20.82 -32.02
CA ASP A 443 -23.64 -22.21 -31.71
C ASP A 443 -24.81 -22.27 -30.74
N HIS A 444 -24.81 -21.45 -29.69
CA HIS A 444 -25.96 -21.37 -28.77
C HIS A 444 -27.22 -20.83 -29.46
N GLN A 445 -27.05 -19.94 -30.44
CA GLN A 445 -28.16 -19.46 -31.25
C GLN A 445 -28.66 -20.56 -32.22
N MET A 446 -27.76 -21.25 -32.93
CA MET A 446 -28.12 -22.37 -33.80
C MET A 446 -28.77 -23.53 -33.05
N CYS A 447 -28.31 -23.86 -31.83
CA CYS A 447 -28.96 -24.88 -31.00
C CYS A 447 -30.37 -24.46 -30.59
N ARG A 448 -30.58 -23.19 -30.22
CA ARG A 448 -31.93 -22.68 -29.92
C ARG A 448 -32.83 -22.63 -31.15
N ASP A 449 -32.27 -22.26 -32.30
CA ASP A 449 -33.03 -22.22 -33.55
C ASP A 449 -33.38 -23.64 -34.02
N MET A 450 -32.50 -24.63 -33.83
CA MET A 450 -32.81 -26.05 -34.07
C MET A 450 -33.82 -26.63 -33.07
N GLU A 451 -33.78 -26.24 -31.80
CA GLU A 451 -34.79 -26.65 -30.81
C GLU A 451 -36.17 -26.04 -31.12
N ASN A 452 -36.21 -24.85 -31.74
CA ASN A 452 -37.45 -24.21 -32.20
C ASN A 452 -37.94 -24.74 -33.55
N LEU A 453 -37.10 -25.47 -34.30
CA LEU A 453 -37.46 -26.24 -35.48
C LEU A 453 -37.91 -27.66 -35.11
N THR A 454 -38.61 -27.82 -33.98
CA THR A 454 -39.41 -29.03 -33.77
C THR A 454 -40.28 -29.24 -35.01
N PRO A 455 -40.21 -30.43 -35.66
CA PRO A 455 -41.00 -30.71 -36.83
C PRO A 455 -42.47 -30.57 -36.44
N ASN A 456 -43.13 -29.51 -36.90
CA ASN A 456 -44.56 -29.57 -37.05
C ASN A 456 -44.77 -30.64 -38.12
N ASP A 457 -45.26 -31.80 -37.68
CA ASP A 457 -45.69 -32.93 -38.50
C ASP A 457 -46.80 -32.47 -39.47
N ASN A 458 -46.44 -31.75 -40.51
CA ASN A 458 -47.24 -31.60 -41.71
C ASN A 458 -46.37 -32.07 -42.87
N LYS A 459 -46.50 -33.37 -43.15
CA LYS A 459 -46.03 -33.99 -44.37
C LYS A 459 -46.78 -33.39 -45.54
N ASP A 460 -46.13 -32.50 -46.27
CA ASP A 460 -46.41 -32.30 -47.68
C ASP A 460 -45.06 -32.45 -48.42
N GLU A 461 -45.03 -33.43 -49.31
CA GLU A 461 -43.87 -33.88 -50.08
C GLU A 461 -43.62 -32.91 -51.24
N ASP A 462 -42.62 -32.03 -51.13
CA ASP A 462 -42.09 -31.29 -52.28
C ASP A 462 -40.56 -31.44 -52.33
N GLU A 463 -40.08 -32.17 -53.35
CA GLU A 463 -38.69 -32.55 -53.63
C GLU A 463 -37.87 -31.43 -54.31
N GLU A 464 -37.72 -30.25 -53.71
CA GLU A 464 -36.79 -29.23 -54.23
C GLU A 464 -35.99 -28.55 -53.10
N GLY A 465 -34.83 -29.11 -52.73
CA GLY A 465 -34.02 -28.52 -51.66
C GLY A 465 -32.59 -29.07 -51.47
N ASP A 466 -31.92 -29.56 -52.52
CA ASP A 466 -30.58 -30.17 -52.40
C ASP A 466 -29.39 -29.21 -52.60
N GLU A 467 -29.60 -27.93 -52.97
CA GLU A 467 -28.49 -27.01 -53.27
C GLU A 467 -27.95 -26.24 -52.05
N GLU A 468 -28.74 -26.03 -51.00
CA GLU A 468 -28.32 -25.22 -49.83
C GLU A 468 -27.34 -25.96 -48.91
N PHE A 469 -27.35 -27.30 -48.92
CA PHE A 469 -26.47 -28.11 -48.08
C PHE A 469 -25.01 -28.12 -48.57
N ALA A 470 -24.78 -27.93 -49.88
CA ALA A 470 -23.45 -27.95 -50.48
C ALA A 470 -22.63 -26.67 -50.20
N GLU A 471 -23.28 -25.54 -49.90
CA GLU A 471 -22.61 -24.27 -49.63
C GLU A 471 -22.04 -24.22 -48.20
N ASN A 472 -22.70 -24.86 -47.24
CA ASN A 472 -22.24 -24.94 -45.85
C ASN A 472 -20.98 -25.82 -45.68
N VAL A 473 -20.78 -26.84 -46.52
CA VAL A 473 -19.58 -27.69 -46.48
C VAL A 473 -18.31 -26.95 -46.96
N LYS A 474 -18.44 -25.98 -47.88
CA LYS A 474 -17.31 -25.15 -48.36
C LYS A 474 -16.78 -24.16 -47.31
N VAL A 475 -17.63 -23.75 -46.36
CA VAL A 475 -17.23 -22.84 -45.27
C VAL A 475 -16.34 -23.56 -44.24
N LEU A 476 -16.56 -24.86 -44.00
CA LEU A 476 -15.71 -25.65 -43.10
C LEU A 476 -14.28 -25.83 -43.66
N GLN A 477 -14.13 -26.05 -44.96
CA GLN A 477 -12.84 -26.34 -45.59
C GLN A 477 -11.88 -25.13 -45.62
N LYS A 478 -12.40 -23.89 -45.55
CA LYS A 478 -11.59 -22.66 -45.46
C LYS A 478 -11.00 -22.40 -44.06
N CYS A 479 -11.55 -23.02 -43.01
CA CYS A 479 -11.08 -22.82 -41.63
C CYS A 479 -9.76 -23.55 -41.34
N ASP A 480 -9.46 -24.67 -42.01
CA ASP A 480 -8.23 -25.43 -41.74
C ASP A 480 -6.96 -24.74 -42.28
N THR A 481 -7.04 -23.99 -43.38
CA THR A 481 -5.88 -23.27 -43.96
C THR A 481 -5.37 -22.12 -43.06
N LEU A 482 -6.27 -21.57 -42.24
CA LEU A 482 -5.96 -20.50 -41.26
C LEU A 482 -5.26 -21.07 -40.02
N LYS A 483 -5.63 -22.28 -39.58
CA LYS A 483 -4.92 -23.02 -38.52
C LYS A 483 -3.45 -23.29 -38.88
N THR A 484 -3.17 -23.67 -40.13
CA THR A 484 -1.81 -24.03 -40.56
C THR A 484 -0.87 -22.83 -40.71
N SER A 485 -1.42 -21.63 -40.93
CA SER A 485 -0.63 -20.40 -41.09
C SER A 485 -0.26 -19.75 -39.74
N LEU A 486 -1.11 -19.92 -38.72
CA LEU A 486 -0.87 -19.41 -37.36
C LEU A 486 0.19 -20.22 -36.56
N LEU A 487 0.52 -21.44 -37.00
CA LEU A 487 1.50 -22.30 -36.34
C LEU A 487 2.96 -22.10 -36.82
N LYS A 488 3.21 -21.27 -37.85
CA LYS A 488 4.56 -21.09 -38.44
C LYS A 488 5.36 -19.90 -37.90
N LEU A 489 4.78 -19.06 -37.05
CA LEU A 489 5.42 -17.83 -36.57
C LEU A 489 6.45 -17.91 -35.41
N PRO A 490 6.70 -19.03 -34.68
CA PRO A 490 7.61 -18.96 -33.51
C PRO A 490 9.12 -19.01 -33.75
N MET A 491 9.65 -19.29 -34.95
CA MET A 491 11.07 -19.72 -35.08
C MET A 491 12.11 -18.64 -35.42
N GLU A 492 11.77 -17.38 -35.68
CA GLU A 492 12.74 -16.43 -36.24
C GLU A 492 13.21 -15.29 -35.31
N TRP A 493 12.91 -15.32 -34.00
CA TRP A 493 13.05 -14.14 -33.12
C TRP A 493 14.10 -14.27 -31.99
N CYS A 494 15.33 -14.70 -32.31
CA CYS A 494 16.43 -14.72 -31.33
C CYS A 494 17.69 -14.07 -31.90
N GLN A 495 17.88 -12.76 -31.68
CA GLN A 495 19.20 -12.10 -31.73
C GLN A 495 19.13 -10.64 -31.23
N CYS A 496 19.55 -10.40 -30.00
CA CYS A 496 20.39 -9.28 -29.52
C CYS A 496 20.35 -9.21 -27.97
N GLY A 497 21.53 -9.09 -27.35
CA GLY A 497 21.73 -9.29 -25.91
C GLY A 497 21.37 -8.09 -25.03
N MET A 498 20.61 -8.41 -23.98
CA MET A 498 20.37 -7.73 -22.68
C MET A 498 19.82 -8.82 -21.73
N HIS A 499 20.06 -8.75 -20.41
CA HIS A 499 19.64 -9.79 -19.45
C HIS A 499 18.17 -10.17 -19.61
N GLN A 500 17.95 -11.45 -19.93
CA GLN A 500 16.93 -11.91 -20.86
C GLN A 500 15.69 -12.50 -20.17
N LEU A 501 15.27 -11.98 -19.01
CA LEU A 501 14.22 -12.66 -18.22
C LEU A 501 12.78 -12.28 -18.58
N SER A 502 12.51 -11.11 -19.17
CA SER A 502 11.14 -10.71 -19.55
C SER A 502 10.85 -10.65 -21.07
N VAL A 503 11.88 -10.59 -21.92
CA VAL A 503 11.71 -10.28 -23.36
C VAL A 503 11.05 -11.41 -24.17
N SER A 504 11.07 -12.66 -23.71
CA SER A 504 10.48 -13.80 -24.43
C SER A 504 9.03 -14.14 -24.03
N ARG A 505 8.46 -13.46 -23.03
CA ARG A 505 7.08 -13.74 -22.61
C ARG A 505 6.11 -12.86 -23.40
N LYS A 506 5.14 -13.50 -24.07
CA LYS A 506 3.96 -12.76 -24.57
C LYS A 506 3.28 -12.11 -23.36
N TYR A 507 2.88 -10.84 -23.53
CA TYR A 507 2.13 -10.05 -22.53
C TYR A 507 1.18 -10.92 -21.70
N THR A 508 1.36 -10.89 -20.37
CA THR A 508 0.39 -11.38 -19.40
C THR A 508 -0.31 -10.17 -18.78
N GLU A 509 -1.64 -10.20 -18.66
CA GLU A 509 -2.42 -9.17 -17.96
C GLU A 509 -2.26 -9.26 -16.44
N GLN A 510 -1.60 -10.31 -15.95
CA GLN A 510 -1.32 -10.53 -14.54
C GLN A 510 0.18 -10.45 -14.30
N ALA A 511 0.63 -9.35 -13.68
CA ALA A 511 1.96 -9.25 -13.12
C ALA A 511 2.06 -10.17 -11.89
N THR A 512 3.18 -10.88 -11.75
CA THR A 512 3.47 -11.73 -10.60
C THR A 512 4.84 -11.39 -10.06
N TYR A 513 5.05 -11.50 -8.75
CA TYR A 513 6.36 -11.24 -8.17
C TYR A 513 7.45 -12.14 -8.75
N VAL A 514 7.14 -13.38 -9.12
CA VAL A 514 8.11 -14.29 -9.73
C VAL A 514 8.53 -13.84 -11.13
N SER A 515 7.61 -13.32 -11.96
CA SER A 515 7.95 -12.87 -13.32
C SER A 515 8.47 -11.44 -13.39
N ASP A 516 7.93 -10.55 -12.56
CA ASP A 516 8.12 -9.11 -12.70
C ASP A 516 8.98 -8.53 -11.56
N GLY A 517 9.22 -9.30 -10.49
CA GLY A 517 9.99 -8.87 -9.32
C GLY A 517 11.41 -8.41 -9.64
N GLY A 518 12.05 -9.00 -10.66
CA GLY A 518 13.38 -8.60 -11.11
C GLY A 518 13.46 -7.18 -11.69
N SER A 519 12.33 -6.51 -11.93
CA SER A 519 12.31 -5.10 -12.36
C SER A 519 12.55 -4.12 -11.22
N PHE A 520 12.29 -4.50 -9.97
CA PHE A 520 12.41 -3.62 -8.80
C PHE A 520 13.23 -4.20 -7.64
N LEU A 521 13.73 -5.44 -7.77
CA LEU A 521 14.63 -6.08 -6.80
C LEU A 521 15.98 -6.42 -7.43
N ALA A 522 17.03 -6.44 -6.62
CA ALA A 522 18.29 -7.03 -7.06
C ALA A 522 18.08 -8.52 -7.38
N PRO A 523 18.83 -9.11 -8.35
CA PRO A 523 18.63 -10.51 -8.73
C PRO A 523 18.67 -11.50 -7.57
N GLN A 524 19.61 -11.33 -6.62
CA GLN A 524 19.70 -12.19 -5.44
C GLN A 524 18.48 -12.02 -4.51
N ASP A 525 18.02 -10.79 -4.28
CA ASP A 525 16.83 -10.53 -3.46
C ASP A 525 15.56 -11.10 -4.10
N HIS A 526 15.44 -11.00 -5.43
CA HIS A 526 14.33 -11.59 -6.18
C HIS A 526 14.33 -13.11 -6.08
N PHE A 527 15.50 -13.73 -6.21
CA PHE A 527 15.68 -15.18 -6.04
C PHE A 527 15.35 -15.63 -4.61
N ASN A 528 15.96 -15.00 -3.60
CA ASN A 528 15.69 -15.24 -2.19
C ASN A 528 14.19 -15.10 -1.90
N HIS A 529 13.55 -14.01 -2.31
CA HIS A 529 12.11 -13.79 -2.12
C HIS A 529 11.27 -14.91 -2.74
N SER A 530 11.60 -15.36 -3.96
CA SER A 530 10.88 -16.44 -4.64
C SER A 530 11.02 -17.78 -3.90
N ILE A 531 12.22 -18.14 -3.46
CA ILE A 531 12.45 -19.40 -2.73
C ILE A 531 11.85 -19.36 -1.32
N CYS A 532 12.00 -18.25 -0.60
CA CYS A 532 11.39 -18.06 0.70
C CYS A 532 9.86 -18.11 0.63
N SER A 533 9.27 -17.53 -0.43
CA SER A 533 7.83 -17.64 -0.64
C SER A 533 7.44 -19.11 -0.89
N LEU A 534 8.25 -19.89 -1.64
CA LEU A 534 7.99 -21.31 -1.88
C LEU A 534 7.99 -22.09 -0.56
N LEU A 535 8.90 -21.76 0.36
CA LEU A 535 8.90 -22.33 1.71
C LEU A 535 7.67 -21.95 2.52
N GLN A 536 7.19 -20.71 2.42
CA GLN A 536 5.92 -20.32 3.05
C GLN A 536 4.76 -21.16 2.52
N TRP A 537 4.75 -21.44 1.21
CA TRP A 537 3.75 -22.31 0.61
C TRP A 537 3.86 -23.76 1.10
N ILE A 538 5.08 -24.31 1.17
CA ILE A 538 5.34 -25.63 1.77
C ILE A 538 4.85 -25.67 3.22
N ASN A 539 5.16 -24.65 4.01
CA ASN A 539 4.70 -24.53 5.39
C ASN A 539 3.17 -24.47 5.48
N GLY A 540 2.51 -23.72 4.60
CA GLY A 540 1.05 -23.65 4.51
C GLY A 540 0.40 -25.00 4.15
N ILE A 541 1.07 -25.84 3.34
CA ILE A 541 0.64 -27.22 3.09
C ILE A 541 0.85 -28.09 4.33
N ILE A 542 2.00 -27.96 5.00
CA ILE A 542 2.35 -28.70 6.21
C ILE A 542 1.33 -28.45 7.33
N GLN A 543 0.90 -27.21 7.53
CA GLN A 543 -0.11 -26.82 8.52
C GLN A 543 -1.49 -27.43 8.26
N GLN A 544 -1.76 -27.96 7.07
CA GLN A 544 -3.00 -28.66 6.75
C GLN A 544 -2.96 -30.15 7.11
N PHE A 545 -1.78 -30.72 7.39
CA PHE A 545 -1.70 -32.09 7.88
C PHE A 545 -2.22 -32.20 9.32
N PRO A 546 -2.78 -33.36 9.72
CA PRO A 546 -3.12 -33.60 11.12
C PRO A 546 -1.91 -33.34 12.04
N PRO A 547 -2.07 -32.59 13.16
CA PRO A 547 -0.96 -32.20 14.02
C PRO A 547 -0.11 -33.36 14.55
N HIS A 548 -0.71 -34.56 14.67
CA HIS A 548 -0.02 -35.75 15.15
C HIS A 548 0.93 -36.39 14.12
N TYR A 549 0.95 -35.92 12.87
CA TYR A 549 1.91 -36.38 11.87
C TYR A 549 3.28 -35.71 12.02
N PHE A 550 3.36 -34.57 12.74
CA PHE A 550 4.60 -33.83 12.96
C PHE A 550 5.40 -33.61 11.68
N VAL A 551 4.71 -33.25 10.60
CA VAL A 551 5.38 -32.98 9.33
C VAL A 551 6.25 -31.74 9.52
N HIS A 552 7.53 -31.88 9.25
CA HIS A 552 8.50 -30.80 9.32
C HIS A 552 9.36 -30.79 8.06
N PHE A 553 9.97 -29.64 7.77
CA PHE A 553 10.98 -29.52 6.74
C PHE A 553 12.22 -28.86 7.33
N ASP A 554 13.38 -29.28 6.82
CA ASP A 554 14.64 -28.66 7.15
C ASP A 554 14.68 -27.25 6.55
N LYS A 555 14.96 -26.26 7.38
CA LYS A 555 15.11 -24.88 6.96
C LYS A 555 16.33 -24.69 6.05
N ASP A 556 17.35 -25.54 6.18
CA ASP A 556 18.50 -25.58 5.29
C ASP A 556 18.12 -26.04 3.87
N LEU A 557 16.86 -26.44 3.64
CA LEU A 557 16.30 -26.67 2.30
C LEU A 557 16.49 -25.45 1.39
N LEU A 558 16.54 -24.22 1.92
CA LEU A 558 16.89 -23.02 1.13
C LEU A 558 18.19 -23.20 0.36
N SER A 559 19.23 -23.71 1.03
CA SER A 559 20.57 -23.86 0.44
C SER A 559 20.61 -24.86 -0.74
N THR A 560 19.57 -25.67 -0.89
CA THR A 560 19.44 -26.61 -2.02
C THR A 560 18.99 -25.92 -3.32
N PHE A 561 18.41 -24.73 -3.22
CA PHE A 561 18.06 -23.92 -4.38
C PHE A 561 19.24 -23.03 -4.77
N SER A 562 19.59 -23.05 -6.05
CA SER A 562 20.60 -22.17 -6.63
C SER A 562 20.14 -21.62 -7.97
N MET A 563 20.58 -20.41 -8.31
CA MET A 563 20.48 -19.84 -9.65
C MET A 563 21.88 -19.64 -10.26
N GLU A 564 21.96 -19.58 -11.59
CA GLU A 564 23.16 -19.14 -12.30
C GLU A 564 22.95 -17.70 -12.76
N LEU A 565 23.81 -16.78 -12.30
CA LEU A 565 23.82 -15.39 -12.70
C LEU A 565 25.22 -15.07 -13.23
N ASP A 566 25.32 -14.70 -14.50
CA ASP A 566 26.59 -14.35 -15.16
C ASP A 566 27.69 -15.42 -15.05
N GLY A 567 27.29 -16.70 -15.12
CA GLY A 567 28.20 -17.85 -15.00
C GLY A 567 28.63 -18.17 -13.57
N VAL A 568 28.06 -17.49 -12.57
CA VAL A 568 28.28 -17.76 -11.15
C VAL A 568 27.03 -18.42 -10.56
N HIS A 569 27.22 -19.56 -9.91
CA HIS A 569 26.15 -20.19 -9.12
C HIS A 569 25.99 -19.49 -7.78
N LEU A 570 24.78 -19.01 -7.51
CA LEU A 570 24.39 -18.36 -6.27
C LEU A 570 23.33 -19.23 -5.58
N ALA A 571 23.55 -19.59 -4.32
CA ALA A 571 22.57 -20.30 -3.51
C ALA A 571 21.58 -19.30 -2.88
N ALA A 572 20.40 -19.77 -2.49
CA ALA A 572 19.49 -18.95 -1.71
C ALA A 572 20.11 -18.73 -0.32
N GLU A 573 19.99 -17.51 0.20
CA GLU A 573 20.58 -17.16 1.49
C GLU A 573 19.80 -17.81 2.65
N PRO A 574 20.46 -18.13 3.77
CA PRO A 574 19.77 -18.58 4.97
C PRO A 574 18.73 -17.55 5.42
N TRP A 575 17.54 -18.02 5.80
CA TRP A 575 16.44 -17.14 6.22
C TRP A 575 16.17 -17.30 7.71
N ASP A 576 16.97 -16.69 8.59
CA ASP A 576 16.96 -16.92 10.04
C ASP A 576 15.59 -16.89 10.73
N LEU A 577 14.63 -16.10 10.23
CA LEU A 577 13.27 -16.01 10.76
C LEU A 577 12.20 -16.78 9.95
N GLY A 578 12.60 -17.43 8.86
CA GLY A 578 11.72 -18.27 8.04
C GLY A 578 11.20 -19.52 8.78
N PRO A 579 10.06 -20.07 8.33
CA PRO A 579 9.50 -21.30 8.87
C PRO A 579 10.42 -22.50 8.62
N GLY A 580 10.30 -23.53 9.44
CA GLY A 580 11.10 -24.74 9.37
C GLY A 580 11.98 -24.95 10.60
N TRP A 581 12.62 -26.11 10.65
CA TRP A 581 13.45 -26.54 11.77
C TRP A 581 14.92 -26.62 11.34
N THR A 582 15.84 -26.49 12.28
CA THR A 582 17.30 -26.59 12.06
C THR A 582 17.92 -27.61 13.00
N GLY A 583 19.11 -28.10 12.64
CA GLY A 583 19.93 -28.98 13.49
C GLY A 583 19.54 -30.46 13.48
N ASP A 584 19.97 -31.21 14.51
CA ASP A 584 19.85 -32.68 14.53
C ASP A 584 18.40 -33.19 14.52
N ASN A 585 17.45 -32.33 14.91
CA ASN A 585 16.02 -32.64 14.98
C ASN A 585 15.36 -32.85 13.60
N VAL A 586 16.00 -32.45 12.51
CA VAL A 586 15.51 -32.66 11.13
C VAL A 586 16.23 -33.79 10.41
N GLN A 587 17.22 -34.43 11.04
CA GLN A 587 17.96 -35.52 10.41
C GLN A 587 17.06 -36.75 10.22
N ILE A 588 16.82 -37.14 8.96
CA ILE A 588 15.98 -38.30 8.64
C ILE A 588 16.52 -39.54 9.37
N GLY A 589 15.67 -40.15 10.20
CA GLY A 589 15.98 -41.35 10.97
C GLY A 589 16.42 -41.09 12.43
N SER A 590 16.55 -39.83 12.86
CA SER A 590 16.73 -39.51 14.28
C SER A 590 15.42 -39.75 15.05
N LYS A 591 15.54 -40.16 16.32
CA LYS A 591 14.37 -40.23 17.22
C LYS A 591 14.14 -38.83 17.79
N SER A 592 12.95 -38.29 17.54
CA SER A 592 12.53 -37.06 18.21
C SER A 592 12.15 -37.37 19.66
N ASP A 593 12.82 -36.71 20.61
CA ASP A 593 12.44 -36.74 22.03
C ASP A 593 11.28 -35.76 22.34
N VAL A 594 10.71 -35.11 21.31
CA VAL A 594 9.65 -34.12 21.46
C VAL A 594 8.28 -34.80 21.57
N SER A 595 7.66 -34.73 22.75
CA SER A 595 6.26 -35.13 22.95
C SER A 595 5.32 -33.94 22.74
N ILE A 596 4.20 -34.12 22.02
CA ILE A 596 3.14 -33.09 21.88
C ILE A 596 2.73 -32.55 23.26
N GLU A 597 2.66 -33.44 24.24
CA GLU A 597 2.23 -33.13 25.60
C GLU A 597 3.20 -32.18 26.32
N SER A 598 4.45 -32.12 25.85
CA SER A 598 5.49 -31.23 26.39
C SER A 598 5.62 -29.90 25.63
N MET A 599 4.99 -29.76 24.46
CA MET A 599 5.09 -28.54 23.66
C MET A 599 4.13 -27.47 24.18
N SER A 600 4.63 -26.23 24.27
CA SER A 600 3.76 -25.08 24.55
C SER A 600 2.84 -24.80 23.35
N ARG A 601 1.70 -24.13 23.60
CA ARG A 601 0.80 -23.70 22.53
C ARG A 601 1.49 -22.81 21.48
N GLN A 602 2.52 -22.06 21.86
CA GLN A 602 3.32 -21.28 20.92
C GLN A 602 4.16 -22.17 20.01
N GLN A 603 4.79 -23.22 20.56
CA GLN A 603 5.56 -24.18 19.77
C GLN A 603 4.69 -25.04 18.85
N ILE A 604 3.40 -25.21 19.18
CA ILE A 604 2.41 -25.89 18.33
C ILE A 604 1.90 -24.96 17.22
N ALA A 605 1.97 -23.64 17.42
CA ALA A 605 1.46 -22.64 16.48
C ALA A 605 2.51 -22.09 15.51
N GLN A 606 3.79 -22.18 15.89
CA GLN A 606 4.95 -22.00 14.99
C GLN A 606 5.10 -23.23 14.10
#